data_AF-A0A133KIA1-F1
#
_entry.id   AF-A0A133KIA1-F1
#
_cell.length_a   1.000
_cell.length_b   1.000
_cell.length_c   1.000
_cell.angle_alpha   90.00
_cell.angle_beta   90.00
_cell.angle_gamma   90.00
#
_symmetry.space_group_name_H-M   'P 1'
#
loop_
_entity.id
_entity.type
_entity.pdbx_description
1 polymer ?
#
loop_
_entity_poly.entity_id
_entity_poly.type
_entity_poly.pdbx_seq_one_letter_code
_entity_poly.pdbx_strand_id
1 'polypeptide(L)' 'MNQLSELLRKQGVFLLDEIDQAYLEKDGTITVKKRKNNPSK' A
#
# COMPACT_ATOMS: atom_id res chain seq x y z
N MET A 1 11.20 -1.45 -12.84
CA MET A 1 10.21 -1.47 -11.73
C MET A 1 10.98 -1.58 -10.43
N ASN A 2 10.57 -0.86 -9.37
CA ASN A 2 11.27 -0.92 -8.08
C ASN A 2 10.61 -1.95 -7.14
N GLN A 3 11.38 -2.44 -6.16
CA GLN A 3 10.96 -3.49 -5.21
C GLN A 3 9.69 -3.11 -4.44
N LEU A 4 9.55 -1.84 -4.05
CA LEU A 4 8.34 -1.34 -3.36
C LEU A 4 7.08 -1.53 -4.22
N SER A 5 7.15 -1.15 -5.50
CA SER A 5 6.02 -1.28 -6.42
C SER A 5 5.59 -2.74 -6.61
N GLU A 6 6.53 -3.69 -6.57
CA GLU A 6 6.22 -5.12 -6.68
C GLU A 6 5.52 -5.65 -5.42
N LEU A 7 6.02 -5.27 -4.23
CA LEU A 7 5.43 -5.66 -2.95
C LEU A 7 4.01 -5.12 -2.79
N LEU A 8 3.77 -3.87 -3.19
CA LEU A 8 2.45 -3.25 -3.16
C LEU A 8 1.47 -3.92 -4.14
N ARG A 9 1.91 -4.23 -5.37
CA ARG A 9 1.08 -4.92 -6.36
C ARG A 9 0.69 -6.33 -5.92
N LYS A 10 1.57 -7.06 -5.23
CA LYS A 10 1.25 -8.37 -4.65
C LYS A 10 0.09 -8.31 -3.64
N GLN A 11 -0.16 -7.15 -3.05
CA GLN A 11 -1.26 -6.90 -2.11
C GLN A 11 -2.47 -6.20 -2.77
N GLY A 12 -2.49 -6.10 -4.10
CA GLY A 12 -3.55 -5.43 -4.85
C GLY A 12 -3.60 -3.92 -4.60
N VAL A 13 -2.45 -3.29 -4.40
CA VAL A 13 -2.29 -1.83 -4.38
C VAL A 13 -1.54 -1.43 -5.64
N PHE A 14 -2.19 -0.63 -6.49
CA PHE A 14 -1.65 -0.25 -7.80
C PHE A 14 -1.20 1.21 -7.84
N LEU A 15 -1.78 2.06 -6.99
CA LEU A 15 -1.47 3.47 -6.86
C LEU A 15 -1.16 3.80 -5.40
N LEU A 16 -0.14 4.63 -5.16
CA LEU A 16 0.21 5.07 -3.80
C LEU A 16 -0.91 5.88 -3.14
N ASP A 17 -1.76 6.54 -3.93
CA ASP A 17 -2.91 7.31 -3.44
C ASP A 17 -3.99 6.45 -2.77
N GLU A 18 -3.98 5.13 -3.02
CA GLU A 18 -4.85 4.18 -2.31
C GLU A 18 -4.40 3.93 -0.87
N ILE A 19 -3.21 4.42 -0.49
CA ILE A 19 -2.58 4.18 0.81
C ILE A 19 -2.86 5.35 1.76
N ASP A 20 -3.30 5.02 2.97
CA ASP A 20 -3.35 5.94 4.11
C ASP A 20 -2.05 5.86 4.91
N GLN A 21 -1.62 4.64 5.22
CA GLN A 21 -0.37 4.37 5.96
C GLN A 21 0.27 3.08 5.47
N ALA A 22 1.60 3.00 5.54
CA ALA A 22 2.34 1.77 5.28
C ALA A 22 3.53 1.62 6.25
N TYR A 23 3.83 0.38 6.63
CA TYR A 23 4.92 0.04 7.54
C TYR A 23 5.82 -1.00 6.87
N LEU A 24 7.15 -0.79 6.96
CA LEU A 24 8.15 -1.79 6.57
C LEU A 24 8.50 -2.61 7.81
N GLU A 25 8.20 -3.90 7.77
CA GLU A 25 8.41 -4.81 8.88
C GLU A 25 9.87 -5.32 8.91
N LYS A 26 10.27 -5.89 10.05
CA LYS A 26 11.64 -6.41 10.25
C LYS A 26 12.00 -7.58 9.33
N ASP A 27 10.99 -8.30 8.84
CA ASP A 27 11.14 -9.43 7.91
C ASP A 27 11.16 -8.99 6.43
N GLY A 28 11.09 -7.68 6.16
CA GLY A 28 11.09 -7.12 4.82
C GLY A 28 9.72 -7.13 4.14
N THR A 29 8.65 -7.55 4.84
CA THR A 29 7.28 -7.40 4.36
C THR A 29 6.78 -5.96 4.58
N ILE A 30 5.68 -5.61 3.91
CA ILE A 30 5.05 -4.31 4.04
C ILE A 30 3.61 -4.51 4.49
N THR A 31 3.20 -3.85 5.57
CA THR A 31 1.82 -3.78 6.00
C THR A 31 1.18 -2.51 5.44
N VAL A 32 0.07 -2.62 4.71
CA VAL A 32 -0.60 -1.47 4.09
C VAL A 32 -1.98 -1.24 4.69
N LYS A 33 -2.23 -0.03 5.19
CA LYS A 33 -3.55 0.46 5.51
C LYS A 33 -4.07 1.28 4.32
N LYS A 34 -5.05 0.72 3.60
CA LYS A 34 -5.71 1.43 2.49
C LYS A 34 -6.54 2.60 3.01
N ARG A 35 -6.57 3.68 2.25
CA ARG A 35 -7.49 4.79 2.47
C ARG A 35 -8.90 4.24 2.35
N LYS A 36 -9.73 4.43 3.39
CA LYS A 36 -11.17 4.22 3.23
C LYS A 36 -11.62 5.30 2.26
N ASN A 37 -12.15 4.92 1.10
CA ASN A 37 -12.91 5.85 0.28
C ASN A 37 -13.95 6.46 1.22
N ASN A 38 -13.80 7.74 1.52
CA ASN A 38 -14.92 8.49 2.03
C ASN A 38 -15.71 8.86 0.77
N PRO A 39 -16.87 8.22 0.47
CA PRO A 39 -17.75 8.69 -0.60
C PRO A 39 -18.45 9.99 -0.16
N SER A 40 -17.69 10.95 0.37
CA SER A 40 -18.14 12.31 0.63
C SER A 40 -17.63 13.20 -0.50
N LYS A 41 -18.27 13.07 -1.66
CA LYS A 41 -18.76 14.17 -2.50
C LYS A 41 -19.35 13.63 -3.80
#